data_AF-A0A7W4EBL8-F1
#
_entry.id   AF-A0A7W4EBL8-F1
#
_cell.length_a   1.000
_cell.length_b   1.000
_cell.length_c   1.000
_cell.angle_alpha   90.00
_cell.angle_beta   90.00
_cell.angle_gamma   90.00
#
_symmetry.space_group_name_H-M   'P 1'
#
loop_
_entity.id
_entity.type
_entity.pdbx_description
1 polymer ?
#
loop_
_entity_poly.entity_id
_entity_poly.type
_entity_poly.pdbx_seq_one_letter_code
_entity_poly.pdbx_strand_id
1 'polypeptide(L)'
;MMSANKSSVSTKRILSFIGENYKSYPIRGIFAIIFRTLTIALTTLPALYYKDIINILSKTQVATSEIAQHGISILLIILWIKLIQFIFYRVYDYIIITFEMNIQEKLYNQIFSYLHQHSFQFFANNFSGSLISKVRKCVSGLERFTDMLSWNVLPFILNLILVVGIIAVQNIRIAISIFIGVTVFSIIQYQLHNWIHPYQEKANQLDSELGGLLSDTITNNLTIKLFASLPREQKAFSSLNHDTIQARKLQYYKSMRIWGFSAFFWTSTRNRNYVRSYSPLVNVNLGNRSNRTHSNLRSQDHGRAPRYRNDI
;
A
#
# COMPACT_ATOMS: atom_id res chain seq x y z
N MET A 1 31.45 10.21 25.89
CA MET A 1 30.76 10.40 24.59
C MET A 1 31.40 9.48 23.55
N MET A 2 30.97 8.22 23.47
CA MET A 2 31.38 7.33 22.38
C MET A 2 30.37 7.52 21.25
N SER A 3 30.80 8.15 20.15
CA SER A 3 30.03 8.17 18.92
C SER A 3 29.86 6.73 18.45
N ALA A 4 28.68 6.15 18.67
CA ALA A 4 28.32 4.87 18.09
C ALA A 4 28.41 5.01 16.58
N ASN A 5 29.47 4.45 16.00
CA ASN A 5 29.67 4.33 14.57
C ASN A 5 28.48 3.55 14.00
N LYS A 6 27.51 4.27 13.41
CA LYS A 6 26.36 3.70 12.69
C LYS A 6 26.95 2.99 11.47
N SER A 7 27.41 1.75 11.65
CA SER A 7 27.73 0.88 10.53
C SER A 7 26.48 0.82 9.66
N SER A 8 26.54 1.40 8.46
CA SER A 8 25.44 1.36 7.51
C SER A 8 25.14 -0.11 7.27
N VAL A 9 24.01 -0.61 7.77
CA VAL A 9 23.61 -1.99 7.56
C VAL A 9 23.56 -2.19 6.06
N SER A 10 24.51 -2.97 5.53
CA SER A 10 24.66 -3.12 4.09
C SER A 10 23.39 -3.75 3.53
N THR A 11 22.70 -3.07 2.62
CA THR A 11 21.49 -3.55 1.93
C THR A 11 21.71 -4.95 1.34
N LYS A 12 22.94 -5.24 0.91
CA LYS A 12 23.36 -6.57 0.41
C LYS A 12 23.22 -7.67 1.46
N ARG A 13 23.55 -7.40 2.73
CA ARG A 13 23.41 -8.37 3.83
C ARG A 13 21.94 -8.64 4.16
N ILE A 14 21.10 -7.61 4.06
CA ILE A 14 19.64 -7.77 4.25
C ILE A 14 19.08 -8.65 3.13
N LEU A 15 19.41 -8.34 1.87
CA LEU A 15 18.97 -9.16 0.74
C LEU A 15 19.51 -10.58 0.79
N SER A 16 20.76 -10.80 1.21
CA SER A 16 21.30 -12.15 1.35
C SER A 16 20.57 -12.94 2.43
N PHE A 17 20.28 -12.32 3.58
CA PHE A 17 19.50 -12.93 4.65
C PHE A 17 18.10 -13.33 4.19
N ILE A 18 17.40 -12.45 3.46
CA ILE A 18 16.09 -12.74 2.88
C ILE A 18 16.20 -13.91 1.89
N GLY A 19 17.19 -13.85 1.00
CA GLY A 19 17.42 -14.87 -0.02
C GLY A 19 17.74 -16.26 0.55
N GLU A 20 18.53 -16.33 1.63
CA GLU A 20 18.83 -17.59 2.33
C GLU A 20 17.58 -18.22 2.95
N ASN A 21 16.71 -17.39 3.55
CA ASN A 21 15.45 -17.86 4.10
C ASN A 21 14.49 -18.34 3.00
N TYR A 22 14.41 -17.63 1.87
CA TYR A 22 13.57 -18.03 0.74
C TYR A 22 14.05 -19.31 0.06
N LYS A 23 15.37 -19.51 -0.06
CA LYS A 23 15.98 -20.74 -0.62
C LYS A 23 15.62 -22.01 0.14
N SER A 24 15.08 -21.89 1.35
CA SER A 24 14.66 -23.05 2.16
C SER A 24 13.40 -23.71 1.61
N TYR A 25 12.60 -22.99 0.82
CA TYR A 25 11.37 -23.50 0.21
C TYR A 25 11.33 -23.21 -1.31
N PRO A 26 12.31 -23.72 -2.10
CA PRO A 26 12.49 -23.32 -3.49
C PRO A 26 11.34 -23.78 -4.39
N ILE A 27 10.80 -24.97 -4.13
CA ILE A 27 9.69 -25.55 -4.89
C ILE A 27 8.44 -24.67 -4.79
N ARG A 28 8.11 -24.20 -3.58
CA ARG A 28 6.94 -23.34 -3.35
C ARG A 28 7.10 -21.98 -4.02
N GLY A 29 8.31 -21.40 -3.96
CA GLY A 29 8.61 -20.15 -4.68
C GLY A 29 8.47 -20.29 -6.21
N ILE A 30 8.95 -21.39 -6.79
CA ILE A 30 8.80 -21.67 -8.22
C ILE A 30 7.33 -21.83 -8.60
N PHE A 31 6.57 -22.63 -7.84
CA PHE A 31 5.12 -22.76 -8.08
C PHE A 31 4.39 -21.42 -7.96
N ALA A 32 4.72 -20.59 -6.98
CA ALA A 32 4.14 -19.26 -6.85
C ALA A 32 4.35 -18.42 -8.13
N ILE A 33 5.56 -18.42 -8.69
CA ILE A 33 5.87 -17.69 -9.94
C ILE A 33 5.09 -18.26 -11.13
N ILE A 34 5.02 -19.59 -11.25
CA ILE A 34 4.30 -20.26 -12.36
C ILE A 34 2.80 -19.92 -12.30
N PHE A 35 2.14 -20.16 -11.16
CA PHE A 35 0.72 -19.89 -11.00
C PHE A 35 0.40 -18.40 -11.11
N ARG A 36 1.30 -17.52 -10.65
CA ARG A 36 1.12 -16.07 -10.83
C ARG A 36 1.17 -15.69 -12.31
N THR A 37 2.15 -16.20 -13.04
CA THR A 37 2.31 -15.94 -14.48
C THR A 37 1.09 -16.43 -15.26
N LEU A 38 0.63 -17.65 -14.96
CA LEU A 38 -0.55 -18.23 -15.60
C LEU A 38 -1.82 -17.40 -15.33
N THR A 39 -2.00 -16.95 -14.09
CA THR A 39 -3.12 -16.08 -13.71
C THR A 39 -3.11 -14.77 -14.50
N ILE A 40 -1.95 -14.14 -14.65
CA ILE A 40 -1.82 -12.87 -15.38
C ILE A 40 -2.04 -13.07 -16.89
N ALA A 41 -1.52 -14.16 -17.46
CA ALA A 41 -1.77 -14.52 -18.85
C ALA A 41 -3.27 -14.67 -19.13
N LEU A 42 -3.98 -15.46 -18.30
CA LEU A 42 -5.43 -15.64 -18.42
C LEU A 42 -6.23 -14.36 -18.17
N THR A 43 -5.71 -13.45 -17.35
CA THR A 43 -6.33 -12.13 -17.14
C THR A 43 -6.27 -11.28 -18.40
N THR A 44 -5.22 -11.44 -19.20
CA THR A 44 -4.94 -10.63 -20.40
C THR A 44 -5.66 -11.17 -21.64
N LEU A 45 -5.85 -12.49 -21.76
CA LEU A 45 -6.49 -13.13 -22.93
C LEU A 45 -7.86 -12.54 -23.32
N PRO A 46 -8.80 -12.25 -22.39
CA PRO A 46 -10.09 -11.66 -22.74
C PRO A 46 -10.00 -10.35 -23.53
N ALA A 47 -8.93 -9.55 -23.35
CA ALA A 47 -8.72 -8.33 -24.11
C ALA A 47 -8.59 -8.57 -25.62
N LEU A 48 -8.05 -9.74 -26.02
CA LEU A 48 -7.98 -10.14 -27.42
C LEU A 48 -9.37 -10.47 -27.97
N TYR A 49 -10.20 -11.17 -27.19
CA TYR A 49 -11.56 -11.54 -27.58
C TYR A 49 -12.53 -10.34 -27.60
N TYR A 50 -12.33 -9.33 -26.76
CA TYR A 50 -13.13 -8.10 -26.80
C TYR A 50 -12.97 -7.35 -28.13
N LYS A 51 -11.79 -7.37 -28.74
CA LYS A 51 -11.57 -6.80 -30.08
C LYS A 51 -12.48 -7.46 -31.12
N ASP A 52 -12.63 -8.77 -31.06
CA ASP A 52 -13.44 -9.53 -32.01
C ASP A 52 -14.93 -9.25 -31.82
N ILE A 53 -15.40 -9.17 -30.56
CA ILE A 53 -16.77 -8.74 -30.25
C ILE A 53 -17.04 -7.34 -30.83
N ILE A 54 -16.14 -6.38 -30.59
CA ILE A 54 -16.30 -5.01 -31.08
C ILE A 54 -16.30 -4.97 -32.61
N ASN A 55 -15.43 -5.73 -33.27
CA ASN A 55 -15.38 -5.80 -34.74
C ASN A 55 -16.67 -6.36 -35.35
N ILE A 56 -17.28 -7.36 -34.71
CA ILE A 56 -18.55 -7.95 -35.15
C ILE A 56 -19.70 -6.93 -34.94
N LEU A 57 -19.77 -6.30 -33.77
CA LEU A 57 -20.79 -5.30 -33.47
C LEU A 57 -20.67 -4.04 -34.34
N SER A 58 -19.45 -3.66 -34.73
CA SER A 58 -19.21 -2.45 -35.53
C SER A 58 -19.52 -2.65 -37.03
N LYS A 59 -19.55 -3.90 -37.52
CA LYS A 59 -19.78 -4.21 -38.94
C LYS A 59 -21.26 -4.44 -39.30
N THR A 60 -22.14 -4.61 -38.32
CA THR A 60 -23.53 -5.02 -38.56
C THR A 60 -24.54 -4.10 -37.88
N GLN A 61 -25.38 -3.42 -38.68
CA GLN A 61 -26.47 -2.56 -38.19
C GLN A 61 -27.77 -3.31 -37.86
N VAL A 62 -27.92 -4.58 -38.26
CA VAL A 62 -29.13 -5.40 -38.03
C VAL A 62 -28.73 -6.75 -37.43
N ALA A 63 -29.19 -7.04 -36.21
CA ALA A 63 -28.88 -8.29 -35.51
C ALA A 63 -29.57 -9.50 -36.17
N THR A 64 -28.84 -10.24 -37.00
CA THR A 64 -29.23 -11.60 -37.43
C THR A 64 -29.01 -12.60 -36.28
N SER A 65 -29.84 -13.65 -36.22
CA SER A 65 -29.79 -14.71 -35.19
C SER A 65 -28.43 -15.40 -35.08
N GLU A 66 -27.70 -15.53 -36.19
CA GLU A 66 -26.35 -16.12 -36.24
C GLU A 66 -25.31 -15.27 -35.49
N ILE A 67 -25.44 -13.93 -35.55
CA ILE A 67 -24.53 -13.01 -34.86
C ILE A 67 -24.74 -13.06 -33.34
N ALA A 68 -26.01 -13.18 -32.91
CA ALA A 68 -26.34 -13.35 -31.50
C ALA A 68 -25.76 -14.66 -30.94
N GLN A 69 -25.83 -15.76 -31.70
CA GLN A 69 -25.29 -17.05 -31.30
C GLN A 69 -23.76 -17.03 -31.20
N HIS A 70 -23.07 -16.39 -32.15
CA HIS A 70 -21.62 -16.19 -32.09
C HIS A 70 -21.21 -15.28 -30.91
N GLY A 71 -21.94 -14.19 -30.64
CA GLY A 71 -21.68 -13.33 -29.47
C GLY A 71 -21.79 -14.08 -28.14
N ILE A 72 -22.83 -14.91 -27.99
CA ILE A 72 -23.03 -15.75 -26.81
C ILE A 72 -21.88 -16.76 -26.64
N SER A 73 -21.42 -17.37 -27.74
CA SER A 73 -20.30 -18.32 -27.69
C SER A 73 -18.99 -17.69 -27.18
N ILE A 74 -18.68 -16.46 -27.61
CA ILE A 74 -17.49 -15.72 -27.14
C ILE A 74 -17.64 -15.34 -25.66
N LEU A 75 -18.83 -14.93 -25.23
CA LEU A 75 -19.10 -14.64 -23.82
C LEU A 75 -18.91 -15.87 -22.94
N LEU A 76 -19.35 -17.06 -23.39
CA LEU A 76 -19.12 -18.31 -22.66
C LEU A 76 -17.62 -18.65 -22.57
N ILE A 77 -16.85 -18.45 -23.65
CA ILE A 77 -15.39 -18.64 -23.62
C ILE A 77 -14.74 -17.70 -22.60
N ILE A 78 -15.11 -16.42 -22.60
CA ILE A 78 -14.60 -15.43 -21.64
C ILE A 78 -14.96 -15.84 -20.21
N LEU A 79 -16.20 -16.30 -19.98
CA LEU A 79 -16.65 -16.79 -18.68
C LEU A 79 -15.77 -17.95 -18.19
N TRP A 80 -15.52 -18.95 -19.04
CA TRP A 80 -14.65 -20.08 -18.71
C TRP A 80 -13.21 -19.65 -18.40
N ILE A 81 -12.65 -18.74 -19.20
CA ILE A 81 -11.32 -18.18 -18.94
C ILE A 81 -11.28 -17.49 -17.56
N LYS A 82 -12.33 -16.73 -17.20
CA LYS A 82 -12.42 -16.07 -15.89
C LYS A 82 -12.58 -17.05 -14.73
N LEU A 83 -13.33 -18.13 -14.91
CA LEU A 83 -13.44 -19.19 -13.90
C LEU A 83 -12.09 -19.88 -13.66
N ILE A 84 -11.37 -20.23 -14.74
CA ILE A 84 -10.04 -20.84 -14.63
C ILE A 84 -9.04 -19.86 -13.99
N GLN A 85 -9.08 -18.59 -14.40
CA GLN A 85 -8.28 -17.52 -13.80
C GLN A 85 -8.53 -17.44 -12.28
N PHE A 86 -9.80 -17.50 -11.85
CA PHE A 86 -10.16 -17.48 -10.43
C PHE A 86 -9.56 -18.65 -9.66
N ILE A 87 -9.64 -19.87 -10.21
CA ILE A 87 -9.05 -21.07 -9.59
C ILE A 87 -7.54 -20.90 -9.42
N PHE A 88 -6.82 -20.48 -10.47
CA PHE A 88 -5.37 -20.28 -10.37
C PHE A 88 -4.98 -19.16 -9.40
N TYR A 89 -5.79 -18.11 -9.33
CA TYR A 89 -5.59 -17.05 -8.33
C TYR A 89 -5.71 -17.63 -6.90
N ARG A 90 -6.71 -18.48 -6.63
CA ARG A 90 -6.88 -19.12 -5.32
C ARG A 90 -5.77 -20.12 -4.98
N VAL A 91 -5.28 -20.86 -5.96
CA VAL A 91 -4.12 -21.73 -5.77
C VAL A 91 -2.87 -20.89 -5.44
N TYR A 92 -2.68 -19.76 -6.11
CA TYR A 92 -1.61 -18.83 -5.80
C TYR A 92 -1.71 -18.26 -4.38
N ASP A 93 -2.91 -17.81 -3.95
CA ASP A 93 -3.17 -17.35 -2.57
C ASP A 93 -2.69 -18.40 -1.55
N TYR A 94 -3.11 -19.65 -1.74
CA TYR A 94 -2.77 -20.75 -0.84
C TYR A 94 -1.26 -21.01 -0.77
N ILE A 95 -0.57 -20.98 -1.92
CA ILE A 95 0.88 -21.18 -1.98
C ILE A 95 1.62 -20.07 -1.21
N ILE A 96 1.24 -18.80 -1.40
CA ILE A 96 1.90 -17.67 -0.74
C ILE A 96 1.67 -17.67 0.76
N ILE A 97 0.43 -17.86 1.22
CA ILE A 97 0.12 -17.93 2.65
C ILE A 97 0.93 -19.05 3.30
N THR A 98 0.94 -20.23 2.69
CA THR A 98 1.72 -21.36 3.20
C THR A 98 3.21 -21.04 3.22
N PHE A 99 3.75 -20.48 2.14
CA PHE A 99 5.16 -20.09 2.04
C PHE A 99 5.57 -19.11 3.15
N GLU A 100 4.77 -18.08 3.39
CA GLU A 100 5.02 -17.08 4.42
C GLU A 100 4.97 -17.69 5.82
N MET A 101 3.95 -18.48 6.15
CA MET A 101 3.82 -19.11 7.48
C MET A 101 5.02 -20.02 7.79
N ASN A 102 5.49 -20.79 6.82
CA ASN A 102 6.67 -21.65 6.99
C ASN A 102 7.95 -20.83 7.23
N ILE A 103 8.12 -19.71 6.52
CA ILE A 103 9.27 -18.82 6.72
C ILE A 103 9.20 -18.18 8.10
N GLN A 104 8.02 -17.71 8.53
CA GLN A 104 7.85 -17.12 9.85
C GLN A 104 8.16 -18.13 10.96
N GLU A 105 7.64 -19.36 10.87
CA GLU A 105 7.92 -20.44 11.81
C GLU A 105 9.43 -20.71 11.92
N LYS A 106 10.10 -20.87 10.76
CA LYS A 106 11.55 -21.07 10.71
C LYS A 106 12.31 -19.93 11.40
N LEU A 107 11.93 -18.69 11.13
CA LEU A 107 12.60 -17.52 11.70
C LEU A 107 12.41 -17.42 13.21
N TYR A 108 11.20 -17.66 13.71
CA TYR A 108 10.97 -17.68 15.15
C TYR A 108 11.86 -18.74 15.82
N ASN A 109 11.93 -19.95 15.26
CA ASN A 109 12.78 -21.01 15.81
C ASN A 109 14.27 -20.65 15.76
N GLN A 110 14.76 -20.12 14.63
CA GLN A 110 16.16 -19.70 14.48
C GLN A 110 16.53 -18.58 15.45
N ILE A 111 15.70 -17.54 15.55
CA ILE A 111 15.93 -16.40 16.44
C ILE A 111 15.85 -16.85 17.90
N PHE A 112 14.92 -17.75 18.23
CA PHE A 112 14.80 -18.30 19.57
C PHE A 112 16.07 -19.05 19.99
N SER A 113 16.56 -19.97 19.16
CA SER A 113 17.80 -20.72 19.42
C SER A 113 19.01 -19.78 19.50
N TYR A 114 19.09 -18.79 18.61
CA TYR A 114 20.17 -17.81 18.61
C TYR A 114 20.17 -16.93 19.86
N LEU A 115 18.99 -16.46 20.30
CA LEU A 115 18.86 -15.62 21.50
C LEU A 115 19.34 -16.36 22.75
N HIS A 116 19.01 -17.64 22.91
CA HIS A 116 19.41 -18.43 24.08
C HIS A 116 20.90 -18.76 24.14
N GLN A 117 21.65 -18.53 23.06
CA GLN A 117 23.12 -18.68 23.04
C GLN A 117 23.86 -17.43 23.52
N HIS A 118 23.15 -16.33 23.80
CA HIS A 118 23.77 -15.11 24.33
C HIS A 118 24.09 -15.21 25.82
N SER A 119 25.08 -14.43 26.25
CA SER A 119 25.55 -14.42 27.64
C SER A 119 24.53 -13.82 28.61
N PHE A 120 24.63 -14.16 29.89
CA PHE A 120 23.84 -13.53 30.95
C PHE A 120 23.96 -11.99 30.92
N GLN A 121 25.17 -11.48 30.67
CA GLN A 121 25.43 -10.04 30.54
C GLN A 121 24.62 -9.40 29.41
N PHE A 122 24.36 -10.10 28.31
CA PHE A 122 23.50 -9.58 27.24
C PHE A 122 22.07 -9.36 27.74
N PHE A 123 21.49 -10.33 28.46
CA PHE A 123 20.14 -10.22 29.01
C PHE A 123 20.03 -9.23 30.18
N ALA A 124 21.09 -9.09 30.99
CA ALA A 124 21.13 -8.06 32.03
C ALA A 124 21.11 -6.63 31.46
N ASN A 125 21.69 -6.43 30.28
CA ASN A 125 21.78 -5.10 29.64
C ASN A 125 20.65 -4.82 28.63
N ASN A 126 19.82 -5.80 28.28
CA ASN A 126 18.74 -5.64 27.30
C ASN A 126 17.40 -6.06 27.89
N PHE A 127 16.47 -5.11 28.00
CA PHE A 127 15.14 -5.39 28.50
C PHE A 127 14.41 -6.42 27.61
N SER A 128 13.89 -7.50 28.21
CA SER A 128 13.23 -8.60 27.49
C SER A 128 12.08 -8.13 26.58
N GLY A 129 11.29 -7.15 27.02
CA GLY A 129 10.22 -6.57 26.19
C GLY A 129 10.74 -5.89 24.92
N SER A 130 11.91 -5.24 24.99
CA SER A 130 12.54 -4.60 23.84
C SER A 130 13.07 -5.65 22.84
N LEU A 131 13.60 -6.78 23.35
CA LEU A 131 14.06 -7.91 22.54
C LEU A 131 12.87 -8.55 21.80
N ILE A 132 11.78 -8.85 22.50
CA ILE A 132 10.56 -9.41 21.90
C ILE A 132 10.01 -8.49 20.80
N SER A 133 9.97 -7.17 21.05
CA SER A 133 9.55 -6.19 20.05
C SER A 133 10.46 -6.23 18.80
N LYS A 134 11.78 -6.32 18.97
CA LYS A 134 12.74 -6.43 17.86
C LYS A 134 12.51 -7.71 17.05
N VAL A 135 12.28 -8.86 17.70
CA VAL A 135 11.98 -10.13 17.01
C VAL A 135 10.71 -10.01 16.18
N ARG A 136 9.61 -9.53 16.77
CA ARG A 136 8.33 -9.35 16.05
C ARG A 136 8.47 -8.39 14.87
N LYS A 137 9.19 -7.27 15.05
CA LYS A 137 9.46 -6.32 13.96
C LYS A 137 10.29 -6.94 12.83
N CYS A 138 11.23 -7.82 13.14
CA CYS A 138 12.02 -8.54 12.14
C CYS A 138 11.14 -9.47 11.30
N VAL A 139 10.36 -10.34 11.96
CA VAL A 139 9.49 -11.32 11.27
C VAL A 139 8.41 -10.62 10.45
N SER A 140 7.69 -9.66 11.04
CA SER A 140 6.67 -8.87 10.32
C SER A 140 7.27 -8.00 9.20
N GLY A 141 8.51 -7.53 9.35
CA GLY A 141 9.23 -6.84 8.29
C GLY A 141 9.45 -7.72 7.06
N LEU A 142 9.79 -8.99 7.28
CA LEU A 142 9.94 -9.95 6.20
C LEU A 142 8.62 -10.33 5.54
N GLU A 143 7.57 -10.54 6.33
CA GLU A 143 6.21 -10.77 5.84
C GLU A 143 5.79 -9.63 4.89
N ARG A 144 5.85 -8.38 5.35
CA ARG A 144 5.52 -7.21 4.52
C ARG A 144 6.37 -7.11 3.26
N PHE A 145 7.63 -7.49 3.33
CA PHE A 145 8.50 -7.52 2.15
C PHE A 145 8.06 -8.61 1.16
N THR A 146 7.69 -9.78 1.67
CA THR A 146 7.17 -10.91 0.87
C THR A 146 5.84 -10.53 0.21
N ASP A 147 4.95 -9.91 0.96
CA ASP A 147 3.68 -9.35 0.47
C ASP A 147 3.93 -8.32 -0.64
N MET A 148 4.84 -7.38 -0.42
CA MET A 148 5.19 -6.35 -1.40
C MET A 148 5.70 -6.99 -2.71
N LEU A 149 6.56 -8.00 -2.60
CA LEU A 149 7.05 -8.73 -3.77
C LEU A 149 5.95 -9.50 -4.49
N SER A 150 5.15 -10.26 -3.75
CA SER A 150 4.11 -11.16 -4.29
C SER A 150 2.93 -10.40 -4.89
N TRP A 151 2.44 -9.37 -4.21
CA TRP A 151 1.21 -8.67 -4.57
C TRP A 151 1.42 -7.42 -5.42
N ASN A 152 2.62 -6.83 -5.41
CA ASN A 152 2.89 -5.59 -6.16
C ASN A 152 3.98 -5.79 -7.22
N VAL A 153 5.20 -6.15 -6.82
CA VAL A 153 6.35 -6.16 -7.73
C VAL A 153 6.25 -7.24 -8.79
N LEU A 154 6.00 -8.49 -8.38
CA LEU A 154 5.88 -9.64 -9.28
C LEU A 154 4.78 -9.43 -10.33
N PRO A 155 3.52 -9.08 -9.97
CA PRO A 155 2.51 -8.82 -10.98
C PRO A 155 2.81 -7.62 -11.84
N PHE A 156 3.41 -6.55 -11.32
CA PHE A 156 3.78 -5.39 -12.12
C PHE A 156 4.75 -5.79 -13.24
N ILE A 157 5.84 -6.49 -12.91
CA ILE A 157 6.84 -6.93 -13.88
C ILE A 157 6.23 -7.91 -14.90
N LEU A 158 5.49 -8.91 -14.44
CA LEU A 158 4.86 -9.90 -15.31
C LEU A 158 3.82 -9.27 -16.25
N ASN A 159 2.98 -8.36 -15.76
CA ASN A 159 2.02 -7.63 -16.60
C ASN A 159 2.75 -6.77 -17.64
N LEU A 160 3.80 -6.05 -17.24
CA LEU A 160 4.56 -5.20 -18.15
C LEU A 160 5.16 -6.04 -19.29
N ILE A 161 5.83 -7.16 -18.97
CA ILE A 161 6.43 -8.06 -19.96
C ILE A 161 5.36 -8.65 -20.89
N LEU A 162 4.26 -9.15 -20.34
CA LEU A 162 3.20 -9.78 -21.13
C LEU A 162 2.50 -8.78 -22.05
N VAL A 163 2.11 -7.62 -21.55
CA VAL A 163 1.40 -6.59 -22.34
C VAL A 163 2.31 -6.04 -23.43
N VAL A 164 3.56 -5.68 -23.10
CA VAL A 164 4.53 -5.20 -24.10
C VAL A 164 4.81 -6.29 -25.14
N GLY A 165 4.95 -7.55 -24.72
CA GLY A 165 5.14 -8.69 -25.62
C GLY A 165 3.97 -8.90 -26.58
N ILE A 166 2.73 -8.89 -26.09
CA ILE A 166 1.52 -9.02 -26.92
C ILE A 166 1.42 -7.88 -27.94
N ILE A 167 1.71 -6.64 -27.51
CA ILE A 167 1.67 -5.48 -28.41
C ILE A 167 2.82 -5.54 -29.42
N ALA A 168 4.00 -6.01 -29.03
CA ALA A 168 5.16 -6.11 -29.92
C ALA A 168 4.91 -7.03 -31.12
N VAL A 169 4.17 -8.13 -30.90
CA VAL A 169 3.74 -9.04 -31.97
C VAL A 169 2.80 -8.34 -32.97
N GLN A 170 1.96 -7.41 -32.50
CA GLN A 170 1.02 -6.68 -33.38
C GLN A 170 1.67 -5.46 -34.05
N ASN A 171 2.43 -4.67 -33.29
CA ASN A 171 3.13 -3.49 -33.77
C ASN A 171 4.29 -3.12 -32.82
N ILE A 172 5.51 -3.41 -33.26
CA ILE A 172 6.74 -3.15 -32.51
C ILE A 172 6.94 -1.67 -32.16
N ARG A 173 6.50 -0.73 -33.02
CA ARG A 173 6.68 0.72 -32.80
C ARG A 173 5.84 1.20 -31.63
N ILE A 174 4.62 0.67 -31.49
CA ILE A 174 3.73 0.98 -30.36
C ILE A 174 4.30 0.38 -29.07
N ALA A 175 4.76 -0.88 -29.11
CA ALA A 175 5.36 -1.54 -27.95
C ALA A 175 6.58 -0.77 -27.41
N ILE A 176 7.49 -0.35 -28.29
CA ILE A 176 8.66 0.47 -27.93
C ILE A 176 8.22 1.80 -27.32
N SER A 177 7.22 2.47 -27.90
CA SER A 177 6.73 3.76 -27.38
C SER A 177 6.16 3.63 -25.96
N ILE A 178 5.38 2.57 -25.69
CA ILE A 178 4.85 2.29 -24.35
C ILE A 178 5.98 1.97 -23.37
N PHE A 179 6.92 1.13 -23.77
CA PHE A 179 8.05 0.75 -22.93
C PHE A 179 8.89 1.97 -22.52
N ILE A 180 9.22 2.85 -23.48
CA ILE A 180 9.91 4.12 -23.21
C ILE A 180 9.11 4.98 -22.23
N GLY A 181 7.79 5.10 -22.42
CA GLY A 181 6.92 5.83 -21.52
C GLY A 181 6.96 5.31 -20.08
N VAL A 182 6.90 3.98 -19.90
CA VAL A 182 7.00 3.34 -18.58
C VAL A 182 8.38 3.58 -17.96
N THR A 183 9.46 3.45 -18.73
CA THR A 183 10.83 3.69 -18.25
C THR A 183 11.02 5.14 -17.80
N VAL A 184 10.63 6.11 -18.63
CA VAL A 184 10.72 7.55 -18.29
C VAL A 184 9.89 7.86 -17.05
N PHE A 185 8.65 7.36 -16.97
CA PHE A 185 7.82 7.54 -15.79
C PHE A 185 8.47 6.96 -14.53
N SER A 186 9.07 5.77 -14.63
CA SER A 186 9.74 5.10 -13.51
C SER A 186 10.96 5.89 -13.02
N ILE A 187 11.75 6.45 -13.94
CA ILE A 187 12.90 7.32 -13.61
C ILE A 187 12.42 8.58 -12.87
N ILE A 188 11.35 9.22 -13.36
CA ILE A 188 10.77 10.40 -12.71
C ILE A 188 10.29 10.04 -11.29
N GLN A 189 9.56 8.94 -11.14
CA GLN A 189 9.09 8.48 -9.82
C GLN A 189 10.25 8.20 -8.86
N TYR A 190 11.31 7.56 -9.35
CA TYR A 190 12.52 7.31 -8.56
C TYR A 190 13.20 8.60 -8.11
N GLN A 191 13.33 9.60 -9.00
CA GLN A 191 13.92 10.88 -8.66
C GLN A 191 13.08 11.65 -7.63
N LEU A 192 11.75 11.62 -7.77
CA LEU A 192 10.83 12.21 -6.80
C LEU A 192 10.89 11.51 -5.44
N HIS A 193 11.02 10.18 -5.44
CA HIS A 193 11.23 9.40 -4.20
C HIS A 193 12.52 9.82 -3.50
N ASN A 194 13.65 9.84 -4.21
CA ASN A 194 14.94 10.27 -3.66
C ASN A 194 14.90 11.70 -3.13
N TRP A 195 14.12 12.58 -3.75
CA TRP A 195 13.94 13.95 -3.28
C TRP A 195 13.15 14.04 -1.96
N ILE A 196 12.13 13.20 -1.75
CA ILE A 196 11.36 13.17 -0.50
C ILE A 196 12.10 12.40 0.61
N HIS A 197 12.85 11.35 0.25
CA HIS A 197 13.51 10.43 1.18
C HIS A 197 14.21 11.11 2.38
N PRO A 198 15.06 12.13 2.24
CA PRO A 198 15.73 12.74 3.39
C PRO A 198 14.77 13.39 4.40
N TYR A 199 13.62 13.89 3.96
CA TYR A 199 12.60 14.45 4.85
C TYR A 199 11.85 13.36 5.62
N GLN A 200 11.57 12.23 4.97
CA GLN A 200 11.01 11.05 5.63
C GLN A 200 11.98 10.50 6.67
N GLU A 201 13.25 10.40 6.31
CA GLU A 201 14.29 9.91 7.21
C GLU A 201 14.42 10.79 8.45
N LYS A 202 14.51 12.12 8.28
CA LYS A 202 14.55 13.07 9.40
C LYS A 202 13.31 12.97 10.30
N ALA A 203 12.11 12.93 9.71
CA ALA A 203 10.87 12.81 10.48
C ALA A 203 10.81 11.48 11.26
N ASN A 204 11.24 10.37 10.66
CA ASN A 204 11.27 9.06 11.30
C ASN A 204 12.33 8.95 12.41
N GLN A 205 13.47 9.64 12.25
CA GLN A 205 14.50 9.74 13.29
C GLN A 205 13.97 10.46 14.53
N LEU A 206 13.38 11.66 14.37
CA LEU A 206 12.79 12.42 15.48
C LEU A 206 11.62 11.69 16.15
N ASP A 207 10.80 10.97 15.38
CA ASP A 207 9.70 10.14 15.91
C ASP A 207 10.24 8.96 16.74
N SER A 208 11.37 8.37 16.33
CA SER A 208 12.05 7.31 17.08
C SER A 208 12.65 7.85 18.39
N GLU A 209 13.26 9.04 18.35
CA GLU A 209 13.78 9.73 19.54
C GLU A 209 12.66 10.09 20.51
N LEU A 210 11.54 10.63 20.00
CA LEU A 210 10.34 10.95 20.79
C LEU A 210 9.75 9.71 21.46
N GLY A 211 9.63 8.61 20.72
CA GLY A 211 9.19 7.33 21.27
C GLY A 211 10.15 6.76 22.31
N GLY A 212 11.46 6.95 22.13
CA GLY A 212 12.48 6.60 23.11
C GLY A 212 12.31 7.37 24.41
N LEU A 213 12.23 8.71 24.33
CA LEU A 213 12.02 9.57 25.50
C LEU A 213 10.72 9.24 26.25
N LEU A 214 9.65 8.94 25.51
CA LEU A 214 8.38 8.51 26.12
C LEU A 214 8.53 7.18 26.86
N SER A 215 9.19 6.19 26.26
CA SER A 215 9.43 4.90 26.91
C SER A 215 10.27 5.08 28.18
N ASP A 216 11.34 5.87 28.11
CA ASP A 216 12.25 6.09 29.23
C ASP A 216 11.55 6.78 30.40
N THR A 217 10.73 7.78 30.12
CA THR A 217 9.95 8.51 31.15
C THR A 217 8.88 7.64 31.79
N ILE A 218 8.21 6.76 31.02
CA ILE A 218 7.23 5.81 31.56
C ILE A 218 7.91 4.74 32.43
N THR A 219 9.01 4.15 31.95
CA THR A 219 9.77 3.14 32.70
C THR A 219 10.33 3.72 34.00
N ASN A 220 10.76 4.98 34.00
CA ASN A 220 11.34 5.66 35.17
C ASN A 220 10.36 6.60 35.89
N ASN A 221 9.05 6.37 35.77
CA ASN A 221 8.03 7.23 36.36
C ASN A 221 8.16 7.40 37.89
N LEU A 222 8.61 6.36 38.60
CA LEU A 222 8.85 6.43 40.04
C LEU A 222 9.93 7.46 40.38
N THR A 223 11.04 7.48 39.64
CA THR A 223 12.12 8.47 39.78
C THR A 223 11.61 9.89 39.52
N ILE A 224 10.78 10.07 38.49
CA ILE A 224 10.20 11.38 38.16
C ILE A 224 9.37 11.91 39.34
N LYS A 225 8.55 11.05 39.96
CA LYS A 225 7.73 11.39 41.13
C LYS A 225 8.57 11.69 42.37
N LEU A 226 9.59 10.86 42.65
CA LEU A 226 10.48 11.06 43.81
C LEU A 226 11.21 12.41 43.76
N PHE A 227 11.62 12.86 42.58
CA PHE A 227 12.33 14.12 42.41
C PHE A 227 11.43 15.30 41.99
N ALA A 228 10.11 15.13 41.96
CA ALA A 228 9.15 16.13 41.47
C ALA A 228 9.55 16.77 40.11
N SER A 229 10.21 15.99 39.24
CA SER A 229 10.86 16.49 38.02
C SER A 229 9.95 16.54 36.79
N LEU A 230 8.66 16.23 36.96
CA LEU A 230 7.67 16.18 35.89
C LEU A 230 7.64 17.46 35.01
N PRO A 231 7.67 18.70 35.55
CA PRO A 231 7.67 19.90 34.71
C PRO A 231 8.88 19.98 33.77
N ARG A 232 10.05 19.48 34.21
CA ARG A 232 11.27 19.44 33.39
C ARG A 232 11.15 18.45 32.25
N GLU A 233 10.71 17.22 32.55
CA GLU A 233 10.53 16.16 31.54
C GLU A 233 9.42 16.54 30.54
N GLN A 234 8.34 17.16 31.01
CA GLN A 234 7.26 17.65 30.16
C GLN A 234 7.75 18.74 29.19
N LYS A 235 8.62 19.66 29.64
CA LYS A 235 9.20 20.69 28.77
C LYS A 235 10.09 20.07 27.70
N ALA A 236 10.95 19.11 28.07
CA ALA A 236 11.80 18.38 27.13
C ALA A 236 10.95 17.63 26.09
N PHE A 237 9.94 16.88 26.54
CA PHE A 237 9.03 16.16 25.65
C PHE A 237 8.27 17.10 24.70
N SER A 238 7.74 18.22 25.21
CA SER A 238 7.01 19.19 24.40
C SER A 238 7.89 19.81 23.30
N SER A 239 9.14 20.15 23.63
CA SER A 239 10.09 20.69 22.64
C SER A 239 10.41 19.68 21.53
N LEU A 240 10.73 18.43 21.89
CA LEU A 240 11.02 17.38 20.91
C LEU A 240 9.79 17.05 20.07
N ASN A 241 8.60 16.97 20.70
CA ASN A 241 7.36 16.74 19.98
C ASN A 241 7.07 17.86 18.97
N HIS A 242 7.33 19.13 19.33
CA HIS A 242 7.20 20.24 18.39
C HIS A 242 8.09 20.03 17.15
N ASP A 243 9.37 19.70 17.35
CA ASP A 243 10.32 19.47 16.27
C ASP A 243 9.94 18.27 15.38
N THR A 244 9.50 17.16 15.99
CA THR A 244 8.97 15.98 15.28
C THR A 244 7.78 16.35 14.39
N ILE A 245 6.83 17.11 14.93
CA ILE A 245 5.64 17.54 14.18
C ILE A 245 6.02 18.51 13.06
N GLN A 246 6.95 19.44 13.27
CA GLN A 246 7.41 20.36 12.21
C GLN A 246 8.12 19.60 11.07
N ALA A 247 8.99 18.65 11.40
CA ALA A 247 9.66 17.82 10.41
C ALA A 247 8.64 16.99 9.60
N ARG A 248 7.64 16.42 10.28
CA ARG A 248 6.56 15.65 9.65
C ARG A 248 5.66 16.53 8.77
N LYS A 249 5.32 17.75 9.20
CA LYS A 249 4.60 18.73 8.35
C LYS A 249 5.39 19.05 7.09
N LEU A 250 6.69 19.30 7.21
CA LEU A 250 7.54 19.57 6.06
C LEU A 250 7.56 18.40 5.07
N GLN A 251 7.68 17.16 5.57
CA GLN A 251 7.56 15.94 4.76
C GLN A 251 6.20 15.90 4.01
N TYR A 252 5.09 16.17 4.69
CA TYR A 252 3.77 16.21 4.06
C TYR A 252 3.65 17.30 3.01
N TYR A 253 4.16 18.51 3.26
CA TYR A 253 4.13 19.59 2.27
C TYR A 253 4.96 19.27 1.04
N LYS A 254 6.12 18.62 1.18
CA LYS A 254 6.93 18.15 0.05
C LYS A 254 6.18 17.08 -0.76
N SER A 255 5.55 16.12 -0.09
CA SER A 255 4.70 15.12 -0.73
C SER A 255 3.51 15.76 -1.46
N MET A 256 2.82 16.71 -0.83
CA MET A 256 1.68 17.41 -1.40
C MET A 256 2.04 18.22 -2.64
N ARG A 257 3.24 18.80 -2.71
CA ARG A 257 3.73 19.47 -3.94
C ARG A 257 3.84 18.51 -5.12
N ILE A 258 4.27 17.27 -4.86
CA ILE A 258 4.34 16.22 -5.89
C ILE A 258 2.94 15.80 -6.33
N TRP A 259 2.07 15.48 -5.38
CA TRP A 259 0.69 15.09 -5.69
C TRP A 259 -0.09 16.21 -6.38
N GLY A 260 0.11 17.47 -5.97
CA GLY A 260 -0.48 18.65 -6.59
C GLY A 260 0.00 18.85 -8.02
N PHE A 261 1.30 18.67 -8.29
CA PHE A 261 1.83 18.72 -9.65
C PHE A 261 1.26 17.58 -10.52
N SER A 262 1.21 16.35 -9.98
CA SER A 262 0.58 15.23 -10.71
C SER A 262 -0.91 15.46 -10.97
N ALA A 263 -1.64 16.05 -10.02
CA ALA A 263 -3.05 16.35 -10.15
C ALA A 263 -3.29 17.43 -11.20
N PHE A 264 -2.47 18.47 -11.24
CA PHE A 264 -2.53 19.50 -12.28
C PHE A 264 -2.26 18.93 -13.68
N PHE A 265 -1.27 18.04 -13.80
CA PHE A 265 -1.00 17.34 -15.05
C PHE A 265 -2.20 16.47 -15.46
N TRP A 266 -2.82 15.78 -14.50
CA TRP A 266 -4.00 14.94 -14.74
C TRP A 266 -5.22 15.76 -15.14
N THR A 267 -5.48 16.90 -14.50
CA THR A 267 -6.61 17.78 -14.86
C THR A 267 -6.40 18.47 -16.20
N SER A 268 -5.15 18.80 -16.53
CA SER A 268 -4.80 19.43 -17.82
C SER A 268 -4.87 18.45 -18.99
N THR A 269 -4.51 17.18 -18.77
CA THR A 269 -4.60 16.11 -19.78
C THR A 269 -5.99 15.46 -19.85
N ARG A 270 -6.85 15.67 -18.84
CA ARG A 270 -8.25 15.27 -18.87
C ARG A 270 -9.00 16.14 -19.89
N ASN A 271 -9.09 15.60 -21.09
CA ASN A 271 -9.79 16.12 -22.26
C ASN A 271 -11.03 16.95 -21.88
N ARG A 272 -11.05 18.23 -22.29
CA ARG A 272 -12.13 19.22 -22.08
C ARG A 272 -13.49 18.83 -22.70
N ASN A 273 -13.57 17.67 -23.36
CA ASN A 273 -14.71 17.27 -24.20
C ASN A 273 -15.84 16.52 -23.48
N TYR A 274 -15.80 16.36 -22.16
CA TYR A 274 -16.90 15.72 -21.41
C TYR A 274 -17.84 16.70 -20.69
N VAL A 275 -17.52 18.00 -20.66
CA VAL A 275 -18.31 19.00 -19.91
C VAL A 275 -19.47 19.58 -20.74
N ARG A 276 -19.61 19.19 -22.02
CA ARG A 276 -20.63 19.78 -22.92
C ARG A 276 -21.98 19.04 -22.94
N SER A 277 -22.15 17.95 -22.19
CA SER A 277 -23.39 17.12 -22.24
C SER A 277 -24.28 17.18 -20.99
N TYR A 278 -23.95 17.98 -19.97
CA TYR A 278 -24.81 18.13 -18.79
C TYR A 278 -24.88 19.57 -18.28
N SER A 279 -25.68 20.40 -18.95
CA SER A 279 -26.49 21.51 -18.40
C SER A 279 -27.09 22.29 -19.57
N PRO A 280 -28.39 22.68 -19.57
CA PRO A 280 -29.18 23.08 -18.40
C PRO A 280 -30.62 22.52 -18.36
N LEU A 281 -31.07 22.07 -17.18
CA LEU A 281 -32.49 22.20 -16.79
C LEU A 281 -32.53 22.76 -15.36
N VAL A 282 -31.98 23.96 -15.22
CA VAL A 282 -32.33 24.86 -14.10
C VAL A 282 -33.55 25.63 -14.58
N ASN A 283 -34.74 25.09 -14.33
CA ASN A 283 -35.97 25.86 -14.39
C ASN A 283 -36.29 26.29 -12.96
N VAL A 284 -35.75 27.45 -12.58
CA VAL A 284 -36.11 28.16 -11.35
C VAL A 284 -37.53 28.65 -11.53
N ASN A 285 -38.49 27.91 -10.98
CA ASN A 285 -39.85 28.39 -10.83
C ASN A 285 -39.96 29.09 -9.46
N LEU A 286 -39.47 30.32 -9.39
CA LEU A 286 -39.80 31.25 -8.32
C LEU A 286 -41.18 31.82 -8.63
N GLY A 287 -42.21 31.16 -8.11
CA GLY A 287 -43.60 31.54 -8.34
C GLY A 287 -44.54 31.00 -7.27
N ASN A 288 -44.68 31.78 -6.20
CA ASN A 288 -45.92 31.97 -5.47
C ASN A 288 -46.55 30.74 -4.76
N ARG A 289 -46.37 30.66 -3.43
CA ARG A 289 -47.44 30.25 -2.50
C ARG A 289 -47.09 30.67 -1.07
N SER A 290 -47.52 31.88 -0.74
CA SER A 290 -47.90 32.28 0.61
C SER A 290 -49.02 31.37 1.14
N ASN A 291 -49.12 31.27 2.46
CA ASN A 291 -50.16 30.61 3.27
C ASN A 291 -49.92 29.13 3.59
N ARG A 292 -49.34 28.90 4.77
CA ARG A 292 -49.89 28.02 5.81
C ARG A 292 -49.18 28.29 7.14
N THR A 293 -49.77 29.18 7.93
CA THR A 293 -49.60 29.26 9.38
C THR A 293 -50.66 28.40 10.08
N HIS A 294 -50.34 28.01 11.32
CA HIS A 294 -51.14 27.28 12.32
C HIS A 294 -51.08 25.74 12.15
N SER A 295 -50.78 24.92 13.15
CA SER A 295 -50.80 25.07 14.61
C SER A 295 -50.13 23.83 15.25
N ASN A 296 -49.25 24.01 16.25
CA ASN A 296 -49.36 23.40 17.59
C ASN A 296 -48.01 23.31 18.35
N LEU A 297 -47.97 24.09 19.44
CA LEU A 297 -47.50 23.76 20.81
C LEU A 297 -46.01 23.38 20.97
N ARG A 298 -45.15 24.24 21.56
CA ARG A 298 -44.86 24.36 23.02
C ARG A 298 -44.83 22.97 23.70
N SER A 299 -43.84 22.53 24.45
CA SER A 299 -42.73 23.16 25.17
C SER A 299 -42.00 22.02 25.88
N GLN A 300 -40.67 21.99 25.91
CA GLN A 300 -39.92 21.77 27.16
C GLN A 300 -38.43 21.92 26.91
N ASP A 301 -37.89 22.87 27.65
CA ASP A 301 -36.50 23.20 27.83
C ASP A 301 -35.94 22.32 28.97
N HIS A 302 -34.71 21.85 28.81
CA HIS A 302 -33.63 21.85 29.82
C HIS A 302 -32.64 20.68 29.70
N GLY A 303 -31.41 21.05 29.30
CA GLY A 303 -30.20 20.81 30.10
C GLY A 303 -29.70 19.39 30.32
N ARG A 304 -28.60 19.03 29.63
CA ARG A 304 -27.26 18.70 30.19
C ARG A 304 -26.44 17.85 29.21
N ALA A 305 -25.25 18.34 28.86
CA ALA A 305 -24.10 17.53 28.45
C ALA A 305 -23.21 17.25 29.69
N PRO A 306 -22.11 16.49 29.60
CA PRO A 306 -21.85 15.20 28.95
C PRO A 306 -21.29 14.17 29.97
N ARG A 307 -21.20 12.88 29.62
CA ARG A 307 -20.28 11.93 30.31
C ARG A 307 -19.62 10.96 29.35
N TYR A 308 -18.29 10.97 29.39
CA TYR A 308 -17.39 9.90 28.96
C TYR A 308 -17.68 8.59 29.73
N ARG A 309 -17.50 7.44 29.06
CA ARG A 309 -17.11 6.19 29.71
C ARG A 309 -16.35 5.29 28.73
N ASN A 310 -15.08 5.04 29.08
CA ASN A 310 -14.25 3.94 28.60
C ASN A 310 -14.76 2.60 29.17
N ASP A 311 -14.05 1.52 28.85
CA ASP A 311 -14.12 0.11 29.33
C ASP A 311 -14.71 -0.76 28.19
N ILE A 312 -13.98 -1.72 27.59
CA ILE A 312 -12.94 -2.64 28.08
C ILE A 312 -11.90 -2.87 26.96
#